data_AF-A0A9E2JK32-F1
#
_entry.id   AF-A0A9E2JK32-F1
#
_cell.length_a   1.000
_cell.length_b   1.000
_cell.length_c   1.000
_cell.angle_alpha   90.00
_cell.angle_beta   90.00
_cell.angle_gamma   90.00
#
_symmetry.space_group_name_H-M   'P 1'
#
loop_
_entity.id
_entity.type
_entity.pdbx_description
1 polymer ?
#
loop_
_entity_poly.entity_id
_entity_poly.type
_entity_poly.pdbx_seq_one_letter_code
_entity_poly.pdbx_strand_id
1 'polypeptide(L)'
;MTEADVYQDISAKAQQPHSRWIPRILKKLITPDEGRMILELPLSVREFAARYGMDQTEAERKLEGFANKGLALPLTKQGERKYYCVSTPIQVHDATIHSALNKKYDPVPMEIVEMWKNWRETEWLETLKLMEHAPHHMRGRAIPSWSTVKDHPDLHPLEDLRAILKAAPAIAVNDCPCRWLQFQRGECDKNPYACISLTTGSVNYIVERGIGERITLEQGYELLQRCEEWGLIPTAGGSGQPRQLCMCWAPECIILRAQTLYGYDLWDRSRFDAEVDPDACQGCETCADRCQFQAISMVDERAVVDSIRCFGCGVCAAACPSGALTMKLKRPIEHVTEGGMGPKYDPFA
;
A
#
# COMPACT_ATOMS: atom_id res chain seq x y z
N MET A 1 14.61 -17.76 31.82
CA MET A 1 14.48 -17.51 30.37
C MET A 1 15.87 -17.16 29.87
N THR A 2 16.38 -17.85 28.86
CA THR A 2 17.48 -17.28 28.06
C THR A 2 17.06 -15.87 27.66
N GLU A 3 17.97 -14.91 27.63
CA GLU A 3 17.67 -13.54 27.22
C GLU A 3 17.13 -13.58 25.77
N ALA A 4 15.81 -13.73 25.64
CA ALA A 4 15.12 -13.76 24.38
C ALA A 4 15.34 -12.39 23.77
N ASP A 5 15.83 -12.37 22.52
CA ASP A 5 16.08 -11.12 21.82
C ASP A 5 14.74 -10.39 21.65
N VAL A 6 14.51 -9.33 22.44
CA VAL A 6 13.27 -8.54 22.45
C VAL A 6 12.87 -8.03 21.06
N TYR A 7 13.84 -7.84 20.18
CA TYR A 7 13.58 -7.44 18.80
C TYR A 7 12.94 -8.58 17.98
N GLN A 8 13.26 -9.83 18.30
CA GLN A 8 12.60 -11.01 17.73
C GLN A 8 11.15 -11.10 18.21
N ASP A 9 10.88 -10.78 19.47
CA ASP A 9 9.51 -10.78 20.02
C ASP A 9 8.63 -9.74 19.34
N ILE A 10 9.15 -8.54 19.07
CA ILE A 10 8.45 -7.51 18.29
C ILE A 10 8.24 -7.99 16.84
N SER A 11 9.25 -8.61 16.23
CA SER A 11 9.13 -9.19 14.89
C SER A 11 8.05 -10.28 14.83
N ALA A 12 7.97 -11.15 15.84
CA ALA A 12 6.93 -12.16 15.96
C ALA A 12 5.54 -11.55 16.15
N LYS A 13 5.41 -10.49 16.98
CA LYS A 13 4.17 -9.72 17.14
C LYS A 13 3.73 -9.05 15.83
N ALA A 14 4.68 -8.67 14.99
CA ALA A 14 4.46 -8.21 13.62
C ALA A 14 4.28 -9.34 12.59
N GLN A 15 4.00 -10.58 13.04
CA GLN A 15 3.75 -11.75 12.20
C GLN A 15 4.95 -12.19 11.33
N GLN A 16 6.16 -11.90 11.80
CA GLN A 16 7.42 -12.25 11.13
C GLN A 16 8.41 -12.90 12.12
N PRO A 17 8.06 -14.04 12.75
CA PRO A 17 8.87 -14.66 13.81
C PRO A 17 10.22 -15.21 13.33
N HIS A 18 10.44 -15.33 12.02
CA HIS A 18 11.68 -15.83 11.43
C HIS A 18 12.46 -14.76 10.64
N SER A 19 12.06 -13.50 10.74
CA SER A 19 12.76 -12.42 10.03
C SER A 19 14.16 -12.20 10.58
N ARG A 20 15.14 -12.06 9.68
CA ARG A 20 16.50 -11.60 10.02
C ARG A 20 16.66 -10.09 9.87
N TRP A 21 15.80 -9.44 9.11
CA TRP A 21 15.88 -8.01 8.81
C TRP A 21 15.13 -7.14 9.81
N ILE A 22 13.90 -7.51 10.19
CA ILE A 22 13.09 -6.72 11.12
C ILE A 22 13.82 -6.52 12.46
N PRO A 23 14.39 -7.57 13.11
CA PRO A 23 15.17 -7.37 14.34
C PRO A 23 16.39 -6.44 14.17
N ARG A 24 17.06 -6.47 13.01
CA ARG A 24 18.20 -5.58 12.70
C ARG A 24 17.76 -4.13 12.54
N ILE A 25 16.61 -3.91 11.90
CA ILE A 25 15.99 -2.59 11.78
C ILE A 25 15.63 -2.07 13.17
N LEU A 26 14.99 -2.89 14.00
CA LEU A 26 14.62 -2.51 15.37
C LEU A 26 15.86 -2.14 16.23
N LYS A 27 16.97 -2.89 16.11
CA LYS A 27 18.25 -2.59 16.77
C LYS A 27 18.81 -1.20 16.43
N LYS A 28 18.49 -0.67 15.24
CA LYS A 28 18.87 0.69 14.83
C LYS A 28 17.94 1.77 15.39
N LEU A 29 16.71 1.41 15.73
CA LEU A 29 15.68 2.35 16.14
C LEU A 29 15.56 2.50 17.65
N ILE A 30 15.74 1.43 18.42
CA ILE A 30 15.39 1.39 19.85
C ILE A 30 16.35 0.54 20.67
N THR A 31 16.49 0.87 21.95
CA THR A 31 17.24 0.03 22.90
C THR A 31 16.44 -1.23 23.30
N PRO A 32 17.07 -2.24 23.93
CA PRO A 32 16.32 -3.40 24.42
C PRO A 32 15.25 -3.07 25.46
N ASP A 33 15.51 -2.09 26.34
CA ASP A 33 14.52 -1.60 27.31
C ASP A 33 13.32 -0.95 26.61
N GLU A 34 13.57 -0.13 25.59
CA GLU A 34 12.51 0.47 24.77
C GLU A 34 11.71 -0.61 24.03
N GLY A 35 12.36 -1.68 23.57
CA GLY A 35 11.69 -2.83 22.96
C GLY A 35 10.71 -3.49 23.93
N ARG A 36 11.12 -3.68 25.20
CA ARG A 36 10.25 -4.23 26.25
C ARG A 36 9.05 -3.30 26.49
N MET A 37 9.27 -2.00 26.53
CA MET A 37 8.21 -1.00 26.66
C MET A 37 7.19 -1.06 25.53
N ILE A 38 7.65 -1.21 24.28
CA ILE A 38 6.78 -1.30 23.11
C ILE A 38 5.92 -2.56 23.14
N LEU A 39 6.46 -3.70 23.60
CA LEU A 39 5.71 -4.96 23.67
C LEU A 39 4.53 -4.93 24.65
N GLU A 40 4.62 -4.08 25.68
CA GLU A 40 3.56 -3.90 26.68
C GLU A 40 2.41 -2.99 26.24
N LEU A 41 2.52 -2.35 25.07
CA LEU A 41 1.42 -1.61 24.47
C LEU A 41 0.25 -2.58 24.13
N PRO A 42 -1.02 -2.17 24.37
CA PRO A 42 -1.46 -0.78 24.38
C PRO A 42 -1.57 -0.09 25.74
N LEU A 43 -1.11 1.16 25.81
CA LEU A 43 -1.15 2.01 27.00
C LEU A 43 -1.47 3.46 26.67
N SER A 44 -2.22 4.15 27.53
CA SER A 44 -2.31 5.62 27.54
C SER A 44 -1.08 6.25 28.19
N VAL A 45 -0.88 7.56 28.00
CA VAL A 45 0.21 8.31 28.64
C VAL A 45 0.21 8.11 30.16
N ARG A 46 -0.96 8.17 30.79
CA ARG A 46 -1.11 7.97 32.24
C ARG A 46 -0.75 6.54 32.67
N GLU A 47 -1.21 5.53 31.94
CA GLU A 47 -0.90 4.13 32.25
C GLU A 47 0.60 3.83 32.07
N PHE A 48 1.22 4.39 31.03
CA PHE A 48 2.65 4.27 30.76
C PHE A 48 3.49 4.96 31.84
N ALA A 49 3.15 6.21 32.19
CA ALA A 49 3.80 6.98 33.25
C ALA A 49 3.80 6.22 34.59
N ALA A 50 2.63 5.72 35.01
CA ALA A 50 2.49 4.96 36.25
C ALA A 50 3.31 3.66 36.24
N ARG A 51 3.38 2.97 35.09
CA ARG A 51 4.12 1.70 34.98
C ARG A 51 5.62 1.88 35.06
N TYR A 52 6.15 2.92 34.43
CA TYR A 52 7.59 3.15 34.34
C TYR A 52 8.13 4.18 35.34
N GLY A 53 7.28 4.66 36.27
CA GLY A 53 7.67 5.63 37.29
C GLY A 53 8.09 6.98 36.70
N MET A 54 7.51 7.36 35.56
CA MET A 54 7.78 8.60 34.85
C MET A 54 6.70 9.64 35.15
N ASP A 55 7.00 10.92 34.96
CA ASP A 55 5.95 11.93 34.83
C ASP A 55 5.22 11.81 33.49
N GLN A 56 4.03 12.42 33.37
CA GLN A 56 3.22 12.29 32.16
C GLN A 56 3.85 12.96 30.93
N THR A 57 4.61 14.04 31.10
CA THR A 57 5.31 14.73 30.01
C THR A 57 6.43 13.85 29.45
N GLU A 58 7.19 13.21 30.33
CA GLU A 58 8.23 12.26 29.94
C GLU A 58 7.63 11.03 29.24
N ALA A 59 6.56 10.45 29.80
CA ALA A 59 5.85 9.32 29.20
C ALA A 59 5.30 9.66 27.80
N GLU A 60 4.68 10.83 27.65
CA GLU A 60 4.18 11.32 26.36
C GLU A 60 5.33 11.46 25.35
N ARG A 61 6.43 12.12 25.74
CA ARG A 61 7.62 12.24 24.88
C ARG A 61 8.17 10.88 24.45
N LYS A 62 8.18 9.88 25.33
CA LYS A 62 8.66 8.53 25.04
C LYS A 62 7.74 7.80 24.06
N LEU A 63 6.43 7.84 24.30
CA LEU A 63 5.41 7.24 23.45
C LEU A 63 5.36 7.90 22.06
N GLU A 64 5.43 9.23 22.00
CA GLU A 64 5.59 9.96 20.74
C GLU A 64 6.91 9.62 20.04
N GLY A 65 7.99 9.38 20.79
CA GLY A 65 9.24 8.86 20.23
C GLY A 65 9.06 7.50 19.55
N PHE A 66 8.33 6.57 20.16
CA PHE A 66 8.02 5.28 19.53
C PHE A 66 7.11 5.42 18.32
N ALA A 67 6.12 6.30 18.41
CA ALA A 67 5.25 6.63 17.28
C ALA A 67 6.10 7.17 16.14
N ASN A 68 6.89 8.22 16.39
CA ASN A 68 7.78 8.89 15.44
C ASN A 68 8.84 7.99 14.82
N LYS A 69 9.17 6.84 15.41
CA LYS A 69 10.04 5.80 14.82
C LYS A 69 9.27 4.77 13.99
N GLY A 70 7.94 4.82 13.97
CA GLY A 70 7.06 3.89 13.26
C GLY A 70 6.78 2.59 14.03
N LEU A 71 7.01 2.58 15.35
CA LEU A 71 6.93 1.37 16.19
C LEU A 71 5.69 1.34 17.09
N ALA A 72 5.01 2.48 17.21
CA ALA A 72 3.73 2.59 17.88
C ALA A 72 2.71 3.38 17.04
N LEU A 73 1.44 3.03 17.17
CA LEU A 73 0.32 3.77 16.60
C LEU A 73 -0.45 4.50 17.70
N PRO A 74 -0.50 5.84 17.67
CA PRO A 74 -1.42 6.59 18.50
C PRO A 74 -2.85 6.44 17.95
N LEU A 75 -3.77 5.99 18.78
CA LEU A 75 -5.19 5.89 18.46
C LEU A 75 -6.01 6.53 19.58
N THR A 76 -6.92 7.41 19.20
CA THR A 76 -7.86 8.05 20.13
C THR A 76 -9.22 7.39 19.99
N LYS A 77 -9.69 6.73 21.06
CA LYS A 77 -11.01 6.11 21.12
C LYS A 77 -11.75 6.61 22.36
N GLN A 78 -12.99 7.06 22.18
CA GLN A 78 -13.83 7.57 23.27
C GLN A 78 -13.15 8.68 24.11
N GLY A 79 -12.32 9.51 23.46
CA GLY A 79 -11.61 10.62 24.12
C GLY A 79 -10.31 10.24 24.84
N GLU A 80 -9.96 8.95 24.92
CA GLU A 80 -8.67 8.50 25.47
C GLU A 80 -7.72 8.11 24.33
N ARG A 81 -6.51 8.68 24.35
CA ARG A 81 -5.43 8.34 23.42
C ARG A 81 -4.58 7.21 24.00
N LYS A 82 -4.47 6.11 23.27
CA LYS A 82 -3.59 4.97 23.58
C LYS A 82 -2.63 4.71 22.44
N TYR A 83 -1.45 4.20 22.77
CA TYR A 83 -0.43 3.82 21.80
C TYR A 83 -0.44 2.31 21.67
N TYR A 84 -0.46 1.80 20.45
CA TYR A 84 -0.51 0.37 20.15
C TYR A 84 0.80 -0.04 19.47
N CYS A 85 1.35 -1.19 19.86
CA CYS A 85 2.46 -1.75 19.12
C CYS A 85 2.01 -2.15 17.70
N VAL A 86 2.89 -1.97 16.73
CA VAL A 86 2.70 -2.49 15.37
C VAL A 86 2.53 -4.01 15.36
N SER A 87 1.67 -4.52 14.48
CA SER A 87 1.23 -5.94 14.53
C SER A 87 1.17 -6.63 13.16
N THR A 88 1.51 -5.93 12.08
CA THR A 88 1.61 -6.51 10.74
C THR A 88 2.90 -6.05 10.08
N PRO A 89 3.48 -6.85 9.17
CA PRO A 89 4.76 -6.51 8.56
C PRO A 89 4.68 -5.25 7.69
N ILE A 90 3.57 -5.07 6.96
CA ILE A 90 3.32 -3.89 6.13
C ILE A 90 3.23 -2.64 7.00
N GLN A 91 2.59 -2.72 8.16
CA GLN A 91 2.50 -1.59 9.09
C GLN A 91 3.88 -1.20 9.64
N VAL A 92 4.72 -2.17 10.04
CA VAL A 92 6.10 -1.85 10.47
C VAL A 92 6.88 -1.24 9.31
N HIS A 93 6.81 -1.85 8.12
CA HIS A 93 7.50 -1.39 6.91
C HIS A 93 7.13 0.07 6.57
N ASP A 94 5.84 0.34 6.36
CA ASP A 94 5.37 1.64 5.91
C ASP A 94 5.65 2.72 6.96
N ALA A 95 5.28 2.46 8.22
CA ALA A 95 5.43 3.46 9.29
C ALA A 95 6.90 3.78 9.58
N THR A 96 7.80 2.80 9.58
CA THR A 96 9.24 3.05 9.82
C THR A 96 9.90 3.75 8.64
N ILE A 97 9.52 3.41 7.40
CA ILE A 97 9.99 4.13 6.21
C ILE A 97 9.51 5.57 6.26
N HIS A 98 8.20 5.84 6.36
CA HIS A 98 7.67 7.22 6.42
C HIS A 98 8.32 8.04 7.53
N SER A 99 8.59 7.40 8.67
CA SER A 99 9.30 8.04 9.77
C SER A 99 10.76 8.39 9.42
N ALA A 100 11.46 7.49 8.73
CA ALA A 100 12.80 7.76 8.19
C ALA A 100 12.76 8.92 7.17
N LEU A 101 11.79 8.91 6.25
CA LEU A 101 11.68 9.92 5.19
C LEU A 101 11.46 11.33 5.77
N ASN A 102 10.61 11.44 6.78
CA ASN A 102 10.21 12.71 7.36
C ASN A 102 11.17 13.21 8.45
N LYS A 103 12.37 12.60 8.57
CA LYS A 103 13.42 12.97 9.55
C LYS A 103 12.90 13.13 10.97
N LYS A 104 11.94 12.28 11.35
CA LYS A 104 11.30 12.35 12.68
C LYS A 104 12.21 11.82 13.80
N TYR A 105 13.40 11.33 13.46
CA TYR A 105 14.47 10.93 14.37
C TYR A 105 15.85 11.10 13.69
N ASP A 106 16.89 11.31 14.49
CA ASP A 106 18.28 11.55 14.05
C ASP A 106 19.24 10.53 14.71
N PRO A 107 20.18 9.92 13.97
CA PRO A 107 20.32 9.96 12.51
C PRO A 107 19.27 9.13 11.79
N VAL A 108 18.88 9.58 10.59
CA VAL A 108 18.08 8.82 9.63
C VAL A 108 19.03 7.97 8.78
N PRO A 109 19.11 6.65 8.97
CA PRO A 109 19.98 5.84 8.13
C PRO A 109 19.18 5.44 6.89
N MET A 110 19.63 5.84 5.69
CA MET A 110 19.21 5.20 4.44
C MET A 110 19.38 3.67 4.51
N GLU A 111 20.28 3.21 5.37
CA GLU A 111 20.45 1.81 5.77
C GLU A 111 19.13 1.13 6.16
N ILE A 112 18.20 1.79 6.86
CA ILE A 112 16.90 1.20 7.23
C ILE A 112 16.05 0.94 5.98
N VAL A 113 16.02 1.89 5.06
CA VAL A 113 15.26 1.77 3.81
C VAL A 113 15.88 0.68 2.92
N GLU A 114 17.20 0.56 2.90
CA GLU A 114 17.91 -0.52 2.22
C GLU A 114 17.66 -1.89 2.88
N MET A 115 17.61 -1.97 4.21
CA MET A 115 17.22 -3.19 4.93
C MET A 115 15.79 -3.62 4.58
N TRP A 116 14.85 -2.68 4.47
CA TRP A 116 13.49 -2.99 4.01
C TRP A 116 13.43 -3.48 2.57
N LYS A 117 14.25 -2.90 1.67
CA LYS A 117 14.43 -3.45 0.32
C LYS A 117 14.94 -4.89 0.40
N ASN A 118 15.97 -5.17 1.20
CA ASN A 118 16.50 -6.53 1.33
C ASN A 118 15.50 -7.51 1.97
N TRP A 119 14.69 -7.04 2.92
CA TRP A 119 13.58 -7.81 3.48
C TRP A 119 12.56 -8.16 2.40
N ARG A 120 12.16 -7.18 1.57
CA ARG A 120 11.24 -7.41 0.45
C ARG A 120 11.79 -8.46 -0.52
N GLU A 121 13.05 -8.34 -0.93
CA GLU A 121 13.64 -9.25 -1.92
C GLU A 121 14.02 -10.64 -1.36
N THR A 122 13.95 -10.88 -0.04
CA THR A 122 14.41 -12.16 0.55
C THR A 122 13.43 -12.87 1.49
N GLU A 123 12.65 -12.14 2.29
CA GLU A 123 11.75 -12.74 3.29
C GLU A 123 10.28 -12.51 2.94
N TRP A 124 9.97 -11.33 2.39
CA TRP A 124 8.60 -11.03 2.02
C TRP A 124 8.08 -11.88 0.86
N LEU A 125 8.92 -12.23 -0.12
CA LEU A 125 8.54 -13.14 -1.20
C LEU A 125 8.07 -14.51 -0.70
N GLU A 126 8.67 -15.04 0.36
CA GLU A 126 8.20 -16.27 1.01
C GLU A 126 6.86 -16.07 1.71
N THR A 127 6.67 -14.91 2.35
CA THR A 127 5.37 -14.56 2.95
C THR A 127 4.28 -14.46 1.89
N LEU A 128 4.57 -13.83 0.74
CA LEU A 128 3.64 -13.74 -0.38
C LEU A 128 3.28 -15.11 -0.93
N LYS A 129 4.23 -16.04 -1.03
CA LYS A 129 3.96 -17.42 -1.47
C LYS A 129 2.97 -18.13 -0.55
N LEU A 130 3.09 -17.93 0.77
CA LEU A 130 2.13 -18.45 1.74
C LEU A 130 0.76 -17.78 1.61
N MET A 131 0.74 -16.47 1.36
CA MET A 131 -0.51 -15.70 1.17
C MET A 131 -1.27 -16.13 -0.08
N GLU A 132 -0.59 -16.44 -1.18
CA GLU A 132 -1.20 -16.93 -2.42
C GLU A 132 -2.04 -18.20 -2.18
N HIS A 133 -1.53 -19.11 -1.34
CA HIS A 133 -2.18 -20.38 -1.00
C HIS A 133 -3.13 -20.29 0.22
N ALA A 134 -3.22 -19.13 0.87
CA ALA A 134 -4.12 -18.96 2.01
C ALA A 134 -5.59 -18.87 1.53
N PRO A 135 -6.56 -19.45 2.27
CA PRO A 135 -7.96 -19.42 1.88
C PRO A 135 -8.47 -17.97 1.72
N HIS A 136 -9.05 -17.71 0.55
CA HIS A 136 -9.41 -16.41 -0.01
C HIS A 136 -10.33 -15.56 0.89
N HIS A 137 -9.78 -14.70 1.74
CA HIS A 137 -10.57 -13.69 2.45
C HIS A 137 -9.89 -12.31 2.52
N MET A 138 -8.77 -12.09 1.83
CA MET A 138 -8.01 -10.85 1.95
C MET A 138 -7.14 -10.54 0.72
N ARG A 139 -7.69 -10.70 -0.48
CA ARG A 139 -7.02 -10.20 -1.69
C ARG A 139 -7.47 -8.76 -1.93
N GLY A 140 -6.52 -7.88 -2.24
CA GLY A 140 -6.90 -6.61 -2.85
C GLY A 140 -7.16 -6.81 -4.34
N ARG A 141 -7.58 -5.75 -5.01
CA ARG A 141 -7.97 -5.79 -6.42
C ARG A 141 -7.36 -4.65 -7.22
N ALA A 142 -7.20 -4.87 -8.52
CA ALA A 142 -7.07 -3.79 -9.49
C ALA A 142 -8.39 -3.02 -9.60
N ILE A 143 -8.27 -1.71 -9.77
CA ILE A 143 -9.36 -0.84 -10.20
C ILE A 143 -8.96 -0.27 -11.58
N PRO A 144 -9.84 -0.30 -12.59
CA PRO A 144 -9.49 0.23 -13.91
C PRO A 144 -9.16 1.73 -13.86
N SER A 145 -8.23 2.16 -14.71
CA SER A 145 -7.99 3.56 -15.06
C SER A 145 -9.31 4.26 -15.36
N TRP A 146 -9.62 5.31 -14.62
CA TRP A 146 -10.96 5.92 -14.59
C TRP A 146 -11.41 6.39 -15.98
N SER A 147 -10.52 7.00 -16.77
CA SER A 147 -10.89 7.51 -18.10
C SER A 147 -11.37 6.42 -19.06
N THR A 148 -10.97 5.18 -18.84
CA THR A 148 -11.25 4.03 -19.72
C THR A 148 -12.59 3.36 -19.43
N VAL A 149 -13.19 3.66 -18.28
CA VAL A 149 -14.46 3.04 -17.83
C VAL A 149 -15.52 4.04 -17.40
N LYS A 150 -15.19 5.35 -17.28
CA LYS A 150 -16.08 6.40 -16.74
C LYS A 150 -17.48 6.46 -17.35
N ASP A 151 -17.64 6.07 -18.60
CA ASP A 151 -18.90 6.10 -19.35
C ASP A 151 -19.55 4.72 -19.48
N HIS A 152 -18.98 3.68 -18.85
CA HIS A 152 -19.51 2.32 -18.91
C HIS A 152 -20.78 2.21 -18.04
N PRO A 153 -21.93 1.74 -18.59
CA PRO A 153 -23.22 1.77 -17.89
C PRO A 153 -23.23 0.92 -16.61
N ASP A 154 -22.49 -0.19 -16.61
CA ASP A 154 -22.37 -1.11 -15.46
C ASP A 154 -21.14 -0.85 -14.58
N LEU A 155 -20.54 0.35 -14.66
CA LEU A 155 -19.45 0.75 -13.77
C LEU A 155 -20.00 0.88 -12.35
N HIS A 156 -19.50 0.03 -11.45
CA HIS A 156 -19.93 0.04 -10.06
C HIS A 156 -19.17 1.10 -9.25
N PRO A 157 -19.78 1.80 -8.28
CA PRO A 157 -19.10 2.82 -7.47
C PRO A 157 -17.85 2.34 -6.73
N LEU A 158 -17.73 1.04 -6.47
CA LEU A 158 -16.54 0.42 -5.85
C LEU A 158 -15.36 0.22 -6.81
N GLU A 159 -15.54 0.50 -8.09
CA GLU A 159 -14.52 0.46 -9.13
C GLU A 159 -14.39 1.81 -9.85
N ASP A 160 -15.24 2.78 -9.53
CA ASP A 160 -15.09 4.15 -10.01
C ASP A 160 -14.19 4.93 -9.04
N LEU A 161 -12.96 5.22 -9.46
CA LEU A 161 -11.98 5.96 -8.65
C LEU A 161 -12.52 7.31 -8.17
N ARG A 162 -13.31 8.02 -8.97
CA ARG A 162 -13.89 9.30 -8.56
C ARG A 162 -15.03 9.12 -7.58
N ALA A 163 -15.90 8.13 -7.79
CA ALA A 163 -16.93 7.80 -6.82
C ALA A 163 -16.34 7.37 -5.47
N ILE A 164 -15.23 6.60 -5.48
CA ILE A 164 -14.51 6.19 -4.28
C ILE A 164 -13.97 7.41 -3.51
N LEU A 165 -13.30 8.35 -4.18
CA LEU A 165 -12.82 9.58 -3.53
C LEU A 165 -13.98 10.42 -2.99
N LYS A 166 -15.07 10.55 -3.76
CA LYS A 166 -16.25 11.33 -3.34
C LYS A 166 -16.95 10.74 -2.11
N ALA A 167 -16.97 9.41 -1.99
CA ALA A 167 -17.57 8.71 -0.84
C ALA A 167 -16.67 8.68 0.40
N ALA A 168 -15.40 9.06 0.27
CA ALA A 168 -14.45 9.03 1.37
C ALA A 168 -14.76 10.15 2.40
N PRO A 169 -14.80 9.84 3.72
CA PRO A 169 -14.99 10.86 4.76
C PRO A 169 -13.82 11.85 4.89
N ALA A 170 -12.63 11.50 4.40
CA ALA A 170 -11.46 12.35 4.37
C ALA A 170 -10.47 11.84 3.32
N ILE A 171 -9.63 12.72 2.75
CA ILE A 171 -8.61 12.34 1.76
C ILE A 171 -7.26 12.93 2.19
N ALA A 172 -6.23 12.09 2.22
CA ALA A 172 -4.84 12.51 2.33
C ALA A 172 -3.97 11.74 1.36
N VAL A 173 -2.84 12.33 0.99
CA VAL A 173 -1.81 11.71 0.16
C VAL A 173 -0.47 11.76 0.88
N ASN A 174 0.32 10.71 0.68
CA ASN A 174 1.70 10.62 1.14
C ASN A 174 2.56 9.85 0.13
N ASP A 175 3.87 9.87 0.35
CA ASP A 175 4.81 9.07 -0.44
C ASP A 175 4.54 7.57 -0.29
N CYS A 176 4.56 6.85 -1.41
CA CYS A 176 4.49 5.40 -1.46
C CYS A 176 5.81 4.81 -0.93
N PRO A 177 5.79 4.14 0.25
CA PRO A 177 7.03 3.66 0.88
C PRO A 177 7.73 2.59 0.03
N CYS A 178 6.96 1.85 -0.78
CA CYS A 178 7.46 0.79 -1.65
C CYS A 178 8.30 1.34 -2.83
N ARG A 179 7.91 2.50 -3.38
CA ARG A 179 8.51 3.12 -4.58
C ARG A 179 9.55 4.18 -4.25
N TRP A 180 9.42 4.83 -3.10
CA TRP A 180 10.22 6.00 -2.75
C TRP A 180 11.73 5.78 -2.86
N LEU A 181 12.26 4.65 -2.36
CA LEU A 181 13.70 4.39 -2.37
C LEU A 181 14.28 4.41 -3.78
N GLN A 182 13.67 3.67 -4.71
CA GLN A 182 14.11 3.59 -6.10
C GLN A 182 13.99 4.95 -6.79
N PHE A 183 12.94 5.72 -6.48
CA PHE A 183 12.79 7.08 -6.99
C PHE A 183 13.94 8.00 -6.56
N GLN A 184 14.32 7.99 -5.28
CA GLN A 184 15.45 8.80 -4.79
C GLN A 184 16.80 8.41 -5.39
N ARG A 185 16.94 7.15 -5.82
CA ARG A 185 18.16 6.64 -6.47
C ARG A 185 18.18 6.90 -7.98
N GLY A 186 17.11 7.46 -8.55
CA GLY A 186 16.96 7.62 -10.01
C GLY A 186 16.73 6.30 -10.75
N GLU A 187 16.40 5.22 -10.03
CA GLU A 187 16.13 3.89 -10.59
C GLU A 187 14.65 3.75 -11.01
N CYS A 188 13.78 4.66 -10.56
CA CYS A 188 12.38 4.77 -10.96
C CYS A 188 12.03 6.24 -11.18
N ASP A 189 11.39 6.57 -12.30
CA ASP A 189 10.98 7.94 -12.66
C ASP A 189 9.53 8.26 -12.23
N LYS A 190 8.79 7.27 -11.72
CA LYS A 190 7.39 7.44 -11.31
C LYS A 190 7.31 8.06 -9.92
N ASN A 191 6.68 9.22 -9.84
CA ASN A 191 6.58 10.01 -8.61
C ASN A 191 5.97 9.19 -7.45
N PRO A 192 6.63 9.09 -6.28
CA PRO A 192 6.14 8.32 -5.15
C PRO A 192 4.92 8.93 -4.45
N TYR A 193 4.63 10.22 -4.63
CA TYR A 193 3.55 10.94 -3.94
C TYR A 193 2.16 10.61 -4.49
N ALA A 194 1.70 9.37 -4.24
CA ALA A 194 0.48 8.82 -4.83
C ALA A 194 -0.17 7.70 -3.99
N CYS A 195 0.14 7.61 -2.69
CA CYS A 195 -0.55 6.72 -1.76
C CYS A 195 -1.71 7.49 -1.11
N ILE A 196 -2.96 7.09 -1.35
CA ILE A 196 -4.14 7.86 -0.95
C ILE A 196 -4.86 7.15 0.20
N SER A 197 -5.06 7.85 1.30
CA SER A 197 -5.83 7.40 2.47
C SER A 197 -7.23 8.02 2.46
N LEU A 198 -8.24 7.21 2.78
CA LEU A 198 -9.66 7.56 2.59
C LEU A 198 -10.50 7.58 3.88
N THR A 199 -9.89 7.33 5.04
CA THR A 199 -10.61 7.31 6.33
C THR A 199 -10.21 8.49 7.20
N THR A 200 -11.11 8.97 8.06
CA THR A 200 -10.80 10.06 8.99
C THR A 200 -9.59 9.73 9.87
N GLY A 201 -9.53 8.50 10.42
CA GLY A 201 -8.45 8.12 11.33
C GLY A 201 -7.10 7.97 10.62
N SER A 202 -7.06 7.34 9.43
CA SER A 202 -5.81 7.24 8.65
C SER A 202 -5.31 8.60 8.16
N VAL A 203 -6.22 9.50 7.78
CA VAL A 203 -5.88 10.88 7.39
C VAL A 203 -5.32 11.67 8.58
N ASN A 204 -5.95 11.58 9.75
CA ASN A 204 -5.43 12.24 10.95
C ASN A 204 -4.05 11.69 11.32
N TYR A 205 -3.86 10.37 11.26
CA TYR A 205 -2.56 9.75 11.47
C TYR A 205 -1.49 10.31 10.53
N ILE A 206 -1.78 10.42 9.23
CA ILE A 206 -0.85 10.96 8.23
C ILE A 206 -0.48 12.42 8.52
N VAL A 207 -1.47 13.26 8.79
CA VAL A 207 -1.29 14.71 8.96
C VAL A 207 -0.61 15.02 10.30
N GLU A 208 -1.07 14.43 11.40
CA GLU A 208 -0.49 14.63 12.74
C GLU A 208 0.97 14.19 12.81
N ARG A 209 1.31 13.10 12.10
CA ARG A 209 2.68 12.62 11.98
C ARG A 209 3.52 13.45 11.02
N GLY A 210 2.89 14.32 10.21
CA GLY A 210 3.56 15.11 9.18
C GLY A 210 4.25 14.23 8.15
N ILE A 211 3.62 13.13 7.76
CA ILE A 211 4.13 12.19 6.74
C ILE A 211 3.49 12.39 5.36
N GLY A 212 2.47 13.25 5.31
CA GLY A 212 1.73 13.63 4.12
C GLY A 212 0.74 14.74 4.46
N GLU A 213 -0.17 15.03 3.54
CA GLU A 213 -1.08 16.16 3.67
C GLU A 213 -2.52 15.79 3.32
N ARG A 214 -3.47 16.52 3.91
CA ARG A 214 -4.88 16.47 3.53
C ARG A 214 -5.06 17.18 2.20
N ILE A 215 -5.85 16.60 1.31
CA ILE A 215 -6.18 17.18 0.01
C ILE A 215 -7.69 17.32 -0.17
N THR A 216 -8.11 18.25 -1.04
CA THR A 216 -9.50 18.38 -1.47
C THR A 216 -9.87 17.28 -2.47
N LEU A 217 -11.17 17.16 -2.76
CA LEU A 217 -11.67 16.22 -3.76
C LEU A 217 -11.12 16.55 -5.16
N GLU A 218 -11.04 17.83 -5.50
CA GLU A 218 -10.52 18.33 -6.78
C GLU A 218 -9.03 17.99 -6.93
N GLN A 219 -8.22 18.25 -5.91
CA GLN A 219 -6.81 17.85 -5.86
C GLN A 219 -6.65 16.33 -5.98
N GLY A 220 -7.58 15.57 -5.38
CA GLY A 220 -7.65 14.12 -5.54
C GLY A 220 -7.88 13.69 -6.99
N TYR A 221 -8.82 14.33 -7.70
CA TYR A 221 -9.06 14.06 -9.12
C TYR A 221 -7.86 14.40 -10.01
N GLU A 222 -7.20 15.52 -9.75
CA GLU A 222 -5.96 15.91 -10.45
C GLU A 222 -4.83 14.90 -10.19
N LEU A 223 -4.73 14.37 -8.97
CA LEU A 223 -3.77 13.32 -8.65
C LEU A 223 -4.10 12.02 -9.39
N LEU A 224 -5.37 11.59 -9.43
CA LEU A 224 -5.78 10.40 -10.19
C LEU A 224 -5.42 10.52 -11.68
N GLN A 225 -5.66 11.68 -12.28
CA GLN A 225 -5.30 11.94 -13.67
C GLN A 225 -3.79 11.82 -13.90
N ARG A 226 -2.96 12.47 -13.07
CA ARG A 226 -1.50 12.35 -13.16
C ARG A 226 -1.01 10.92 -13.00
N CYS A 227 -1.61 10.17 -12.07
CA CYS A 227 -1.28 8.76 -11.87
C CYS A 227 -1.58 7.92 -13.13
N GLU A 228 -2.69 8.19 -13.80
CA GLU A 228 -3.05 7.55 -15.06
C GLU A 228 -2.07 7.89 -16.19
N GLU A 229 -1.69 9.17 -16.33
CA GLU A 229 -0.68 9.63 -17.31
C GLU A 229 0.69 8.95 -17.08
N TRP A 230 1.08 8.78 -15.81
CA TRP A 230 2.27 8.03 -15.41
C TRP A 230 2.15 6.52 -15.60
N GLY A 231 0.96 6.00 -15.91
CA GLY A 231 0.69 4.58 -16.08
C GLY A 231 0.69 3.80 -14.75
N LEU A 232 0.39 4.47 -13.64
CA LEU A 232 0.24 3.82 -12.34
C LEU A 232 -1.06 3.01 -12.30
N ILE A 233 -0.99 1.84 -11.66
CA ILE A 233 -2.11 0.91 -11.52
C ILE A 233 -2.88 1.25 -10.25
N PRO A 234 -4.15 1.67 -10.34
CA PRO A 234 -4.99 1.86 -9.17
C PRO A 234 -5.33 0.51 -8.53
N THR A 235 -5.14 0.41 -7.21
CA THR A 235 -5.45 -0.80 -6.45
C THR A 235 -6.08 -0.46 -5.11
N ALA A 236 -6.91 -1.37 -4.60
CA ALA A 236 -7.55 -1.26 -3.29
C ALA A 236 -7.52 -2.61 -2.58
N GLY A 237 -7.45 -2.61 -1.24
CA GLY A 237 -7.61 -3.81 -0.42
C GLY A 237 -9.07 -4.11 -0.07
N GLY A 238 -9.40 -5.39 0.12
CA GLY A 238 -10.69 -5.85 0.66
C GLY A 238 -11.88 -5.72 -0.29
N SER A 239 -13.02 -6.28 0.12
CA SER A 239 -14.31 -6.06 -0.53
C SER A 239 -14.96 -4.77 -0.01
N GLY A 240 -15.82 -4.15 -0.82
CA GLY A 240 -16.53 -2.95 -0.41
C GLY A 240 -15.74 -1.64 -0.59
N GLN A 241 -16.16 -0.61 0.17
CA GLN A 241 -15.63 0.76 0.05
C GLN A 241 -14.14 0.79 0.43
N PRO A 242 -13.25 1.19 -0.48
CA PRO A 242 -11.83 1.27 -0.19
C PRO A 242 -11.52 2.26 0.94
N ARG A 243 -10.66 1.83 1.85
CA ARG A 243 -10.11 2.65 2.93
C ARG A 243 -8.81 3.35 2.52
N GLN A 244 -8.20 2.86 1.45
CA GLN A 244 -6.96 3.33 0.86
C GLN A 244 -6.97 2.99 -0.63
N LEU A 245 -6.33 3.83 -1.44
CA LEU A 245 -6.01 3.57 -2.83
C LEU A 245 -4.50 3.66 -3.03
N CYS A 246 -3.90 2.58 -3.52
CA CYS A 246 -2.50 2.56 -3.90
C CYS A 246 -2.39 2.74 -5.42
N MET A 247 -1.66 3.77 -5.86
CA MET A 247 -1.32 4.00 -7.27
C MET A 247 0.03 3.33 -7.57
N CYS A 248 -0.03 2.02 -7.80
CA CYS A 248 1.14 1.16 -7.85
C CYS A 248 1.93 1.30 -9.14
N TRP A 249 3.25 1.24 -9.03
CA TRP A 249 4.14 0.84 -10.11
C TRP A 249 4.59 -0.57 -9.73
N ALA A 250 4.19 -1.56 -10.51
CA ALA A 250 4.22 -2.96 -10.13
C ALA A 250 5.64 -3.47 -9.82
N PRO A 251 6.71 -3.09 -10.55
CA PRO A 251 8.06 -3.54 -10.21
C PRO A 251 8.54 -3.12 -8.81
N GLU A 252 7.97 -2.09 -8.20
CA GLU A 252 8.40 -1.50 -6.93
C GLU A 252 7.40 -1.81 -5.82
N CYS A 253 6.15 -2.08 -6.18
CA CYS A 253 5.11 -2.47 -5.25
C CYS A 253 5.52 -3.72 -4.48
N ILE A 254 5.39 -3.67 -3.16
CA ILE A 254 5.74 -4.77 -2.27
C ILE A 254 4.87 -6.01 -2.50
N ILE A 255 3.73 -5.88 -3.21
CA ILE A 255 2.81 -6.98 -3.52
C ILE A 255 2.85 -7.32 -5.01
N LEU A 256 2.52 -6.36 -5.89
CA LEU A 256 2.37 -6.63 -7.33
C LEU A 256 3.67 -7.08 -8.01
N ARG A 257 4.84 -6.75 -7.46
CA ARG A 257 6.14 -7.18 -7.99
C ARG A 257 6.23 -8.70 -8.09
N ALA A 258 5.71 -9.43 -7.10
CA ALA A 258 5.74 -10.89 -7.13
C ALA A 258 4.83 -11.47 -8.22
N GLN A 259 3.69 -10.83 -8.45
CA GLN A 259 2.75 -11.18 -9.50
C GLN A 259 3.31 -10.91 -10.90
N THR A 260 4.03 -9.80 -11.09
CA THR A 260 4.60 -9.44 -12.41
C THR A 260 5.92 -10.13 -12.73
N LEU A 261 6.78 -10.38 -11.74
CA LEU A 261 8.12 -10.95 -11.97
C LEU A 261 8.19 -12.46 -11.74
N TYR A 262 7.36 -13.00 -10.86
CA TYR A 262 7.43 -14.42 -10.46
C TYR A 262 6.13 -15.18 -10.74
N GLY A 263 5.10 -14.51 -11.26
CA GLY A 263 3.84 -15.15 -11.68
C GLY A 263 2.89 -15.53 -10.55
N TYR A 264 3.06 -14.94 -9.36
CA TYR A 264 2.18 -15.20 -8.21
C TYR A 264 0.78 -14.61 -8.42
N ASP A 265 -0.25 -15.22 -7.83
CA ASP A 265 -1.63 -14.75 -7.87
C ASP A 265 -2.08 -14.19 -6.50
N LEU A 266 -1.74 -12.93 -6.25
CA LEU A 266 -1.92 -12.29 -4.92
C LEU A 266 -3.08 -11.31 -4.90
N TRP A 267 -3.19 -10.52 -5.95
CA TRP A 267 -4.16 -9.44 -6.09
C TRP A 267 -5.13 -9.83 -7.19
N ASP A 268 -6.41 -9.59 -6.96
CA ASP A 268 -7.47 -9.90 -7.91
C ASP A 268 -7.48 -8.90 -9.06
N ARG A 269 -7.81 -9.40 -10.24
CA ARG A 269 -8.01 -8.59 -11.44
C ARG A 269 -9.24 -7.70 -11.25
N SER A 270 -9.37 -6.64 -12.03
CA SER A 270 -10.66 -5.91 -12.05
C SER A 270 -11.77 -6.75 -12.71
N ARG A 271 -13.01 -6.27 -12.73
CA ARG A 271 -14.06 -6.93 -13.54
C ARG A 271 -13.91 -6.75 -15.04
N PHE A 272 -12.98 -5.91 -15.47
CA PHE A 272 -12.78 -5.51 -16.85
C PHE A 272 -11.52 -6.14 -17.42
N ASP A 273 -11.53 -6.50 -18.70
CA ASP A 273 -10.33 -6.86 -19.45
C ASP A 273 -10.13 -5.88 -20.62
N ALA A 274 -8.88 -5.68 -21.02
CA ALA A 274 -8.57 -4.91 -22.22
C ALA A 274 -8.90 -5.73 -23.48
N GLU A 275 -9.46 -5.09 -24.49
CA GLU A 275 -9.78 -5.69 -25.79
C GLU A 275 -9.33 -4.75 -26.91
N VAL A 276 -8.71 -5.31 -27.95
CA VAL A 276 -8.15 -4.56 -29.08
C VAL A 276 -9.11 -4.65 -30.26
N ASP A 277 -9.41 -3.52 -30.87
CA ASP A 277 -9.94 -3.42 -32.23
C ASP A 277 -8.76 -3.49 -33.23
N PRO A 278 -8.60 -4.58 -33.99
CA PRO A 278 -7.48 -4.74 -34.91
C PRO A 278 -7.52 -3.76 -36.10
N ASP A 279 -8.70 -3.25 -36.47
CA ASP A 279 -8.85 -2.33 -37.60
C ASP A 279 -8.45 -0.90 -37.21
N ALA A 280 -8.67 -0.52 -35.94
CA ALA A 280 -8.23 0.77 -35.40
C ALA A 280 -6.78 0.76 -34.88
N CYS A 281 -6.18 -0.43 -34.71
CA CYS A 281 -4.84 -0.56 -34.15
C CYS A 281 -3.77 -0.18 -35.20
N GLN A 282 -2.90 0.76 -34.84
CA GLN A 282 -1.85 1.28 -35.71
C GLN A 282 -0.49 0.60 -35.50
N GLY A 283 -0.40 -0.43 -34.64
CA GLY A 283 0.86 -1.13 -34.38
C GLY A 283 1.94 -0.33 -33.65
N CYS A 284 1.59 0.76 -32.95
CA CYS A 284 2.56 1.67 -32.34
C CYS A 284 3.22 1.19 -31.04
N GLU A 285 2.89 -0.03 -30.58
CA GLU A 285 3.47 -0.72 -29.41
C GLU A 285 3.31 -0.05 -28.03
N THR A 286 2.77 1.18 -27.96
CA THR A 286 2.58 1.92 -26.69
C THR A 286 1.84 1.12 -25.62
N CYS A 287 0.84 0.32 -26.02
CA CYS A 287 0.08 -0.52 -25.10
C CYS A 287 0.93 -1.66 -24.53
N ALA A 288 1.84 -2.25 -25.32
CA ALA A 288 2.77 -3.28 -24.88
C ALA A 288 3.75 -2.72 -23.83
N ASP A 289 4.33 -1.54 -24.10
CA ASP A 289 5.23 -0.85 -23.16
C ASP A 289 4.58 -0.48 -21.83
N ARG A 290 3.29 -0.11 -21.87
CA ARG A 290 2.52 0.26 -20.67
C ARG A 290 2.08 -0.95 -19.85
N CYS A 291 2.05 -2.14 -20.43
CA CYS A 291 1.53 -3.32 -19.78
C CYS A 291 2.54 -3.93 -18.80
N GLN A 292 2.41 -3.58 -17.52
CA GLN A 292 3.28 -4.10 -16.45
C GLN A 292 3.08 -5.58 -16.13
N PHE A 293 2.08 -6.24 -16.73
CA PHE A 293 1.75 -7.66 -16.54
C PHE A 293 2.13 -8.52 -17.75
N GLN A 294 2.80 -7.95 -18.75
CA GLN A 294 3.20 -8.65 -19.98
C GLN A 294 2.02 -9.38 -20.67
N ALA A 295 0.84 -8.76 -20.60
CA ALA A 295 -0.40 -9.30 -21.14
C ALA A 295 -0.65 -8.88 -22.60
N ILE A 296 0.26 -8.11 -23.22
CA ILE A 296 0.09 -7.61 -24.58
C ILE A 296 1.33 -7.99 -25.40
N SER A 297 1.09 -8.57 -26.57
CA SER A 297 2.11 -8.90 -27.57
C SER A 297 1.73 -8.33 -28.93
N MET A 298 2.71 -8.12 -29.80
CA MET A 298 2.48 -7.71 -31.19
C MET A 298 2.48 -8.95 -32.11
N VAL A 299 1.38 -9.15 -32.85
CA VAL A 299 1.22 -10.21 -33.85
C VAL A 299 0.73 -9.57 -35.13
N ASP A 300 1.42 -9.79 -36.25
CA ASP A 300 1.10 -9.17 -37.55
C ASP A 300 0.88 -7.65 -37.46
N GLU A 301 1.80 -6.96 -36.76
CA GLU A 301 1.77 -5.50 -36.52
C GLU A 301 0.52 -5.01 -35.75
N ARG A 302 -0.14 -5.91 -35.02
CA ARG A 302 -1.34 -5.62 -34.23
C ARG A 302 -1.17 -6.09 -32.79
N ALA A 303 -1.70 -5.31 -31.86
CA ALA A 303 -1.69 -5.68 -30.46
C ALA A 303 -2.68 -6.83 -30.20
N VAL A 304 -2.25 -7.83 -29.44
CA VAL A 304 -3.08 -8.96 -28.99
C VAL A 304 -3.00 -9.04 -27.48
N VAL A 305 -4.16 -9.12 -26.82
CA VAL A 305 -4.27 -9.22 -25.36
C VAL A 305 -4.40 -10.68 -24.93
N ASP A 306 -3.49 -11.12 -24.07
CA ASP A 306 -3.63 -12.36 -23.31
C ASP A 306 -4.59 -12.11 -22.13
N SER A 307 -5.85 -12.54 -22.29
CA SER A 307 -6.88 -12.41 -21.24
C SER A 307 -6.51 -13.16 -19.94
N ILE A 308 -5.67 -14.20 -20.02
CA ILE A 308 -5.18 -14.95 -18.86
C ILE A 308 -4.10 -14.14 -18.12
N ARG A 309 -3.40 -13.21 -18.74
CA ARG A 309 -2.46 -12.31 -18.04
C ARG A 309 -3.01 -10.91 -17.77
N CYS A 310 -4.05 -10.51 -18.47
CA CYS A 310 -4.66 -9.20 -18.33
C CYS A 310 -5.14 -8.98 -16.89
N PHE A 311 -4.61 -7.94 -16.25
CA PHE A 311 -4.96 -7.58 -14.88
C PHE A 311 -6.18 -6.64 -14.80
N GLY A 312 -6.63 -6.13 -15.95
CA GLY A 312 -7.81 -5.28 -16.02
C GLY A 312 -7.60 -3.84 -15.52
N CYS A 313 -6.35 -3.39 -15.39
CA CYS A 313 -6.04 -2.07 -14.84
C CYS A 313 -6.27 -0.91 -15.81
N GLY A 314 -6.39 -1.15 -17.12
CA GLY A 314 -6.71 -0.11 -18.11
C GLY A 314 -5.58 0.87 -18.47
N VAL A 315 -4.39 0.76 -17.87
CA VAL A 315 -3.25 1.66 -18.17
C VAL A 315 -2.83 1.64 -19.64
N CYS A 316 -3.01 0.50 -20.32
CA CYS A 316 -2.73 0.35 -21.75
C CYS A 316 -3.80 1.02 -22.63
N ALA A 317 -5.08 0.93 -22.22
CA ALA A 317 -6.19 1.55 -22.94
C ALA A 317 -6.14 3.09 -22.81
N ALA A 318 -5.84 3.60 -21.60
CA ALA A 318 -5.68 5.04 -21.37
C ALA A 318 -4.56 5.67 -22.21
N ALA A 319 -3.52 4.90 -22.53
CA ALA A 319 -2.36 5.35 -23.30
C ALA A 319 -2.47 5.10 -24.81
N CYS A 320 -3.54 4.44 -25.29
CA CYS A 320 -3.66 4.05 -26.70
C CYS A 320 -4.03 5.27 -27.57
N PRO A 321 -3.13 5.79 -28.42
CA PRO A 321 -3.36 7.04 -29.15
C PRO A 321 -4.47 6.92 -30.20
N SER A 322 -4.66 5.73 -30.80
CA SER A 322 -5.71 5.50 -31.78
C SER A 322 -7.07 5.12 -31.17
N GLY A 323 -7.14 4.94 -29.84
CA GLY A 323 -8.35 4.43 -29.18
C GLY A 323 -8.67 2.95 -29.48
N ALA A 324 -7.76 2.20 -30.10
CA ALA A 324 -7.98 0.79 -30.45
C ALA A 324 -8.14 -0.14 -29.24
N LEU A 325 -7.64 0.22 -28.06
CA LEU A 325 -7.85 -0.55 -26.84
C LEU A 325 -9.02 0.02 -26.03
N THR A 326 -9.96 -0.86 -25.68
CA THR A 326 -11.10 -0.53 -24.80
C THR A 326 -11.17 -1.50 -23.62
N MET A 327 -11.84 -1.10 -22.55
CA MET A 327 -12.10 -1.96 -21.41
C MET A 327 -13.48 -2.59 -21.53
N LYS A 328 -13.55 -3.93 -21.48
CA LYS A 328 -14.79 -4.71 -21.57
C LYS A 328 -15.09 -5.36 -20.23
N LEU A 329 -16.32 -5.23 -19.76
CA LEU A 329 -16.77 -5.95 -18.58
C LEU A 329 -16.83 -7.45 -18.87
N LYS A 330 -16.08 -8.26 -18.12
CA LYS A 330 -15.99 -9.72 -18.28
C LYS A 330 -16.41 -10.50 -17.03
N ARG A 331 -16.48 -9.86 -15.87
CA ARG A 331 -16.79 -10.50 -14.59
C ARG A 331 -17.99 -9.84 -13.91
N PRO A 332 -18.79 -10.59 -13.15
CA PRO A 332 -19.99 -10.06 -12.51
C PRO A 332 -19.62 -9.32 -11.20
N ILE A 333 -20.57 -8.61 -10.58
CA ILE A 333 -20.28 -7.72 -9.44
C ILE A 333 -19.80 -8.48 -8.18
N GLU A 334 -20.16 -9.74 -8.09
CA GLU A 334 -19.74 -10.70 -7.08
C GLU A 334 -18.21 -10.79 -7.01
N HIS A 335 -17.51 -10.63 -8.14
CA HIS A 335 -16.04 -10.57 -8.19
C HIS A 335 -15.43 -9.47 -7.29
N VAL A 336 -16.18 -8.42 -6.99
CA VAL A 336 -15.74 -7.29 -6.13
C VAL A 336 -16.37 -7.33 -4.74
N THR A 337 -17.50 -8.00 -4.59
CA THR A 337 -18.36 -7.95 -3.39
C THR A 337 -18.38 -9.25 -2.59
N GLU A 338 -18.09 -10.39 -3.23
CA GLU A 338 -17.85 -11.68 -2.58
C GLU A 338 -16.42 -11.76 -2.06
N GLY A 339 -16.21 -11.09 -0.93
CA GLY A 339 -15.02 -11.24 -0.10
C GLY A 339 -15.41 -10.82 1.30
N GLY A 340 -15.09 -11.62 2.32
CA GLY A 340 -15.23 -11.15 3.69
C GLY A 340 -14.15 -10.10 3.97
N MET A 341 -14.46 -9.06 4.74
CA MET A 341 -13.41 -8.46 5.56
C MET A 341 -12.90 -9.57 6.51
N GLY A 342 -11.68 -10.07 6.28
CA GLY A 342 -10.89 -10.63 7.36
C GLY A 342 -10.84 -9.64 8.54
N PRO A 343 -10.62 -10.12 9.78
CA PRO A 343 -11.01 -9.43 11.02
C PRO A 343 -10.64 -7.95 10.97
N LYS A 344 -11.57 -7.10 11.40
CA LYS A 344 -11.44 -5.64 11.57
C LYS A 344 -10.03 -5.28 12.07
N TYR A 345 -9.09 -5.10 11.18
CA TYR A 345 -7.81 -4.49 11.47
C TYR A 345 -7.63 -3.33 10.51
N ASP A 346 -8.59 -2.42 10.59
CA ASP A 346 -8.17 -1.03 10.56
C ASP A 346 -8.10 -0.53 12.00
N PRO A 347 -6.92 -0.27 12.57
CA PRO A 347 -6.80 0.38 13.87
C PRO A 347 -7.50 1.75 13.90
N PHE A 348 -7.77 2.34 12.73
CA PHE A 348 -8.39 3.65 12.51
C PHE A 348 -9.89 3.58 12.10
N ALA A 349 -10.53 2.40 12.10
CA ALA A 349 -11.97 2.24 11.80
C ALA A 349 -12.93 2.72 12.89
#